data_AF-A0A7X3GL83-F1
#
_entry.id   AF-A0A7X3GL83-F1
#
_cell.length_a   1.000
_cell.length_b   1.000
_cell.length_c   1.000
_cell.angle_alpha   90.00
_cell.angle_beta   90.00
_cell.angle_gamma   90.00
#
_symmetry.space_group_name_H-M   'P 1'
#
loop_
_entity.id
_entity.type
_entity.pdbx_description
1 polymer ?
#
loop_
_entity_poly.entity_id
_entity_poly.type
_entity_poly.pdbx_seq_one_letter_code
_entity_poly.pdbx_strand_id
1 'polypeptide(L)'
;MRKKLLSVVMSSALMLSVSGTALACPSTPIYTDYTGKVDLGDFELHVDIQGSANRSGSEPAVVFESGRDVDGSVWDDVADEISLQTQTFAYDRANIGLSDDSGGPYDAVTQAEQLHDLLAETGVSAPYILVTHSYGSAITTVFADLYPTEVAGIAFIDAAHVDQEAVTTDTFPIPVQNVFKANFVAEGGYSTITQTLSQAKTAIVNDDPLRDIPLEVLSATVHGLGPVIEATWADLQEDLLNLSDYSNHTIATGSGHYIMTDQPSAVVDVIENLL
;
A
#
# COMPACT_ATOMS: atom_id res chain seq x y z
N MET A 1 82.51 42.66 16.93
CA MET A 1 81.30 41.81 17.07
C MET A 1 81.25 40.85 15.90
N ARG A 2 81.40 39.54 16.16
CA ARG A 2 81.50 38.47 15.15
C ARG A 2 80.11 38.07 14.63
N LYS A 3 79.95 38.00 13.32
CA LYS A 3 78.82 37.33 12.64
C LYS A 3 79.03 35.81 12.70
N LYS A 4 77.98 35.05 13.03
CA LYS A 4 77.86 33.60 12.77
C LYS A 4 76.61 33.36 11.93
N LEU A 5 76.80 32.68 10.80
CA LEU A 5 75.76 32.00 10.01
C LEU A 5 75.10 30.91 10.87
N LEU A 6 73.80 30.68 10.69
CA LEU A 6 73.22 29.34 10.74
C LEU A 6 72.00 29.24 9.81
N SER A 7 71.95 28.09 9.14
CA SER A 7 71.05 27.66 8.06
C SER A 7 69.58 27.53 8.45
N VAL A 8 68.68 27.73 7.48
CA VAL A 8 67.36 27.09 7.49
C VAL A 8 67.11 26.44 6.13
N VAL A 9 66.65 25.19 6.21
CA VAL A 9 66.48 24.18 5.17
C VAL A 9 65.29 24.51 4.27
N MET A 10 65.46 24.29 2.96
CA MET A 10 64.42 24.41 1.94
C MET A 10 63.68 23.08 1.84
N SER A 11 62.46 22.99 2.38
CA SER A 11 61.55 21.85 2.19
C SER A 11 60.68 22.07 0.96
N SER A 12 60.91 21.26 -0.08
CA SER A 12 60.01 21.15 -1.22
C SER A 12 58.98 20.06 -0.93
N ALA A 13 57.76 20.44 -0.55
CA ALA A 13 56.63 19.51 -0.48
C ALA A 13 55.87 19.55 -1.82
N LEU A 14 55.90 18.44 -2.54
CA LEU A 14 55.15 18.21 -3.76
C LEU A 14 53.68 17.95 -3.37
N MET A 15 52.77 18.89 -3.64
CA MET A 15 51.33 18.65 -3.50
C MET A 15 50.85 17.87 -4.73
N LEU A 16 50.54 16.58 -4.54
CA LEU A 16 49.67 15.85 -5.46
C LEU A 16 48.23 16.28 -5.20
N SER A 17 47.62 16.99 -6.15
CA SER A 17 46.17 17.21 -6.17
C SER A 17 45.48 15.92 -6.61
N VAL A 18 44.84 15.22 -5.67
CA VAL A 18 43.90 14.15 -5.99
C VAL A 18 42.59 14.82 -6.36
N SER A 19 42.29 14.90 -7.66
CA SER A 19 40.97 15.25 -8.17
C SER A 19 40.03 14.08 -7.90
N GLY A 20 39.28 14.15 -6.80
CA GLY A 20 38.17 13.24 -6.54
C GLY A 20 37.00 13.58 -7.45
N THR A 21 36.69 12.69 -8.38
CA THR A 21 35.37 12.66 -9.03
C THR A 21 34.36 12.18 -8.00
N ALA A 22 33.55 13.10 -7.47
CA ALA A 22 32.33 12.72 -6.77
C ALA A 22 31.42 12.03 -7.81
N LEU A 23 31.21 10.72 -7.64
CA LEU A 23 30.11 10.04 -8.32
C LEU A 23 28.82 10.65 -7.77
N ALA A 24 28.09 11.38 -8.62
CA ALA A 24 26.73 11.79 -8.27
C ALA A 24 25.92 10.51 -8.06
N CYS A 25 25.23 10.41 -6.92
CA CYS A 25 24.17 9.41 -6.78
C CYS A 25 23.19 9.63 -7.94
N PRO A 26 22.78 8.58 -8.68
CA PRO A 26 21.63 8.74 -9.57
C PRO A 26 20.48 9.31 -8.74
N SER A 27 19.84 10.36 -9.26
CA SER A 27 18.61 10.86 -8.65
C SER A 27 17.51 9.89 -9.04
N THR A 28 16.73 9.43 -8.06
CA THR A 28 15.52 8.64 -8.31
C THR A 28 14.65 9.37 -9.32
N PRO A 29 14.18 8.68 -10.38
CA PRO A 29 13.24 9.30 -11.31
C PRO A 29 11.98 9.74 -10.55
N ILE A 30 11.56 10.97 -10.76
CA ILE A 30 10.27 11.47 -10.25
C ILE A 30 9.27 11.28 -11.39
N TYR A 31 8.41 10.28 -11.27
CA TYR A 31 7.33 10.06 -12.24
C TYR A 31 6.17 11.03 -11.95
N THR A 32 5.61 11.60 -13.01
CA THR A 32 4.42 12.47 -12.94
C THR A 32 3.24 11.69 -13.49
N ASP A 33 3.29 11.34 -14.78
CA ASP A 33 2.44 10.31 -15.37
C ASP A 33 3.35 9.18 -15.90
N TYR A 34 3.10 7.93 -15.48
CA TYR A 34 3.86 6.76 -15.92
C TYR A 34 3.05 5.49 -15.76
N THR A 35 2.94 4.72 -16.85
CA THR A 35 2.38 3.37 -16.84
C THR A 35 3.45 2.42 -17.36
N GLY A 36 3.80 1.41 -16.57
CA GLY A 36 4.80 0.44 -16.97
C GLY A 36 5.46 -0.24 -15.79
N LYS A 37 6.49 -1.02 -16.10
CA LYS A 37 7.26 -1.76 -15.11
C LYS A 37 8.32 -0.90 -14.44
N VAL A 38 8.55 -1.14 -13.16
CA VAL A 38 9.58 -0.54 -12.33
C VAL A 38 10.43 -1.66 -11.75
N ASP A 39 11.74 -1.54 -11.91
CA ASP A 39 12.72 -2.55 -11.50
C ASP A 39 13.02 -2.42 -9.98
N LEU A 40 12.75 -3.48 -9.22
CA LEU A 40 13.10 -3.59 -7.79
C LEU A 40 14.41 -4.38 -7.58
N GLY A 41 15.18 -4.57 -8.64
CA GLY A 41 16.48 -5.23 -8.65
C GLY A 41 16.43 -6.66 -9.18
N ASP A 42 15.59 -7.51 -8.57
CA ASP A 42 15.47 -8.93 -8.93
C ASP A 42 14.22 -9.25 -9.78
N PHE A 43 13.21 -8.38 -9.72
CA PHE A 43 11.94 -8.50 -10.43
C PHE A 43 11.34 -7.11 -10.68
N GLU A 44 10.42 -7.01 -11.64
CA GLU A 44 9.76 -5.75 -11.97
C GLU A 44 8.29 -5.79 -11.55
N LEU A 45 7.79 -4.69 -10.98
CA LEU A 45 6.36 -4.51 -10.71
C LEU A 45 5.77 -3.47 -11.66
N HIS A 46 4.56 -3.73 -12.15
CA HIS A 46 3.80 -2.82 -12.97
C HIS A 46 3.12 -1.76 -12.10
N VAL A 47 3.20 -0.50 -12.52
CA VAL A 47 2.55 0.65 -11.90
C VAL A 47 1.75 1.42 -12.92
N ASP A 48 0.71 2.10 -12.44
CA ASP A 48 0.05 3.21 -13.11
C ASP A 48 0.06 4.43 -12.18
N ILE A 49 0.80 5.45 -12.58
CA ILE A 49 0.97 6.71 -11.86
C ILE A 49 0.28 7.78 -12.70
N GLN A 50 -0.69 8.46 -12.11
CA GLN A 50 -1.41 9.54 -12.77
C GLN A 50 -1.42 10.80 -11.92
N GLY A 51 -1.56 11.93 -12.60
CA GLY A 51 -1.71 13.22 -11.95
C GLY A 51 -0.36 13.80 -11.54
N SER A 52 -0.27 15.12 -11.61
CA SER A 52 0.96 15.81 -11.25
C SER A 52 1.14 15.79 -9.72
N ALA A 53 2.24 15.21 -9.25
CA ALA A 53 2.72 15.36 -7.89
C ALA A 53 2.56 16.80 -7.41
N ASN A 54 1.66 17.00 -6.45
CA ASN A 54 1.67 18.16 -5.57
C ASN A 54 1.67 19.52 -6.30
N ARG A 55 0.57 19.90 -6.96
CA ARG A 55 0.41 21.24 -7.59
C ARG A 55 0.64 22.40 -6.60
N SER A 56 0.56 22.15 -5.29
CA SER A 56 0.86 23.08 -4.20
C SER A 56 1.93 22.61 -3.21
N GLY A 57 2.30 21.33 -3.17
CA GLY A 57 3.15 20.74 -2.13
C GLY A 57 2.41 20.35 -0.83
N SER A 58 1.06 20.34 -0.81
CA SER A 58 0.27 20.14 0.43
C SER A 58 -0.55 18.85 0.50
N GLU A 59 -0.87 18.17 -0.60
CA GLU A 59 -1.79 17.03 -0.58
C GLU A 59 -1.02 15.70 -0.65
N PRO A 60 -1.36 14.71 0.21
CA PRO A 60 -0.82 13.35 0.13
C PRO A 60 -1.08 12.70 -1.23
N ALA A 61 -0.18 11.80 -1.67
CA ALA A 61 -0.48 10.93 -2.79
C ALA A 61 -1.47 9.83 -2.36
N VAL A 62 -2.36 9.42 -3.27
CA VAL A 62 -3.32 8.34 -3.05
C VAL A 62 -2.77 7.06 -3.64
N VAL A 63 -2.55 6.06 -2.78
CA VAL A 63 -1.97 4.76 -3.14
C VAL A 63 -3.05 3.69 -3.03
N PHE A 64 -3.29 2.97 -4.13
CA PHE A 64 -4.32 1.95 -4.23
C PHE A 64 -3.75 0.55 -4.00
N GLU A 65 -4.32 -0.18 -3.05
CA GLU A 65 -3.98 -1.57 -2.71
C GLU A 65 -5.18 -2.48 -3.03
N SER A 66 -5.05 -3.32 -4.05
CA SER A 66 -6.13 -4.16 -4.55
C SER A 66 -6.46 -5.34 -3.64
N GLY A 67 -7.66 -5.89 -3.80
CA GLY A 67 -8.02 -7.18 -3.22
C GLY A 67 -7.16 -8.33 -3.74
N ARG A 68 -7.32 -9.51 -3.13
CA ARG A 68 -6.52 -10.69 -3.45
C ARG A 68 -6.71 -11.15 -4.90
N ASP A 69 -5.61 -11.53 -5.54
CA ASP A 69 -5.53 -12.04 -6.91
C ASP A 69 -6.10 -11.05 -7.95
N VAL A 70 -6.15 -9.75 -7.62
CA VAL A 70 -6.68 -8.66 -8.45
C VAL A 70 -5.58 -7.64 -8.72
N ASP A 71 -5.45 -7.23 -9.98
CA ASP A 71 -4.47 -6.24 -10.44
C ASP A 71 -4.91 -4.78 -10.17
N GLY A 72 -4.05 -3.82 -10.49
CA GLY A 72 -4.28 -2.40 -10.23
C GLY A 72 -5.41 -1.79 -11.06
N SER A 73 -5.78 -2.39 -12.20
CA SER A 73 -6.77 -1.81 -13.12
C SER A 73 -8.19 -1.73 -12.56
N VAL A 74 -8.44 -2.44 -11.45
CA VAL A 74 -9.71 -2.33 -10.71
C VAL A 74 -9.98 -0.91 -10.18
N TRP A 75 -8.93 -0.09 -10.10
CA TRP A 75 -8.99 1.28 -9.62
C TRP A 75 -9.08 2.33 -10.73
N ASP A 76 -9.00 1.97 -12.01
CA ASP A 76 -8.88 2.92 -13.15
C ASP A 76 -9.92 4.06 -13.06
N ASP A 77 -11.20 3.73 -12.91
CA ASP A 77 -12.28 4.74 -12.84
C ASP A 77 -12.15 5.69 -11.63
N VAL A 78 -11.63 5.20 -10.50
CA VAL A 78 -11.44 6.00 -9.28
C VAL A 78 -10.15 6.81 -9.38
N ALA A 79 -9.07 6.21 -9.89
CA ALA A 79 -7.78 6.85 -10.08
C ALA A 79 -7.87 8.01 -11.08
N ASP A 80 -8.61 7.82 -12.18
CA ASP A 80 -8.85 8.85 -13.20
C ASP A 80 -9.49 10.12 -12.58
N GLU A 81 -10.48 9.97 -11.69
CA GLU A 81 -11.15 11.10 -11.03
C GLU A 81 -10.26 11.76 -9.97
N ILE A 82 -9.61 10.97 -9.11
CA ILE A 82 -8.75 11.49 -8.04
C ILE A 82 -7.48 12.15 -8.59
N SER A 83 -6.97 11.69 -9.74
CA SER A 83 -5.78 12.26 -10.39
C SER A 83 -5.95 13.72 -10.83
N LEU A 84 -7.20 14.20 -10.90
CA LEU A 84 -7.53 15.60 -11.16
C LEU A 84 -7.11 16.53 -10.00
N GLN A 85 -7.02 15.98 -8.78
CA GLN A 85 -6.74 16.70 -7.53
C GLN A 85 -5.30 16.46 -7.06
N THR A 86 -4.93 15.21 -6.82
CA THR A 86 -3.60 14.80 -6.32
C THR A 86 -2.98 13.70 -7.20
N GLN A 87 -1.76 13.26 -6.87
CA GLN A 87 -1.13 12.13 -7.55
C GLN A 87 -1.76 10.81 -7.07
N THR A 88 -2.06 9.93 -8.01
CA THR A 88 -2.52 8.57 -7.75
C THR A 88 -1.45 7.55 -8.11
N PHE A 89 -1.46 6.43 -7.40
CA PHE A 89 -0.54 5.33 -7.58
C PHE A 89 -1.31 4.00 -7.48
N ALA A 90 -1.53 3.34 -8.60
CA ALA A 90 -2.00 1.97 -8.65
C ALA A 90 -0.86 1.05 -9.10
N TYR A 91 -0.88 -0.21 -8.70
CA TYR A 91 0.16 -1.17 -9.05
C TYR A 91 -0.37 -2.59 -9.01
N ASP A 92 0.37 -3.48 -9.67
CA ASP A 92 0.13 -4.92 -9.62
C ASP A 92 1.12 -5.53 -8.63
N ARG A 93 0.65 -6.25 -7.61
CA ARG A 93 1.54 -7.00 -6.71
C ARG A 93 2.32 -8.08 -7.48
N ALA A 94 3.38 -8.61 -6.86
CA ALA A 94 4.16 -9.68 -7.47
C ALA A 94 3.27 -10.87 -7.91
N ASN A 95 3.54 -11.41 -9.10
CA ASN A 95 2.79 -12.49 -9.74
C ASN A 95 1.32 -12.16 -10.11
N ILE A 96 0.94 -10.88 -10.09
CA ILE A 96 -0.38 -10.38 -10.51
C ILE A 96 -0.26 -9.52 -11.77
N GLY A 97 -1.28 -9.59 -12.64
CA GLY A 97 -1.41 -8.70 -13.79
C GLY A 97 -0.18 -8.71 -14.70
N LEU A 98 0.47 -7.55 -14.80
CA LEU A 98 1.65 -7.32 -15.61
C LEU A 98 2.96 -7.36 -14.81
N SER A 99 2.91 -7.59 -13.50
CA SER A 99 4.08 -7.74 -12.63
C SER A 99 4.74 -9.11 -12.77
N ASP A 100 6.05 -9.12 -12.56
CA ASP A 100 6.80 -10.37 -12.45
C ASP A 100 6.50 -11.09 -11.13
N ASP A 101 6.78 -12.39 -11.11
CA ASP A 101 6.89 -13.14 -9.86
C ASP A 101 8.18 -12.75 -9.13
N SER A 102 8.07 -12.36 -7.86
CA SER A 102 9.22 -12.06 -7.01
C SER A 102 10.01 -13.30 -6.60
N GLY A 103 9.42 -14.50 -6.74
CA GLY A 103 9.99 -15.77 -6.26
C GLY A 103 10.04 -15.91 -4.73
N GLY A 104 9.50 -14.92 -3.99
CA GLY A 104 9.44 -14.86 -2.54
C GLY A 104 8.05 -15.22 -1.97
N PRO A 105 7.87 -15.10 -0.65
CA PRO A 105 6.56 -15.19 -0.01
C PRO A 105 5.61 -14.08 -0.47
N TYR A 106 4.30 -14.33 -0.43
CA TYR A 106 3.26 -13.32 -0.68
C TYR A 106 2.49 -12.95 0.59
N ASP A 107 3.19 -12.94 1.73
CA ASP A 107 2.59 -12.55 3.01
C ASP A 107 2.63 -11.03 3.21
N ALA A 108 1.83 -10.52 4.17
CA ALA A 108 1.59 -9.09 4.35
C ALA A 108 2.87 -8.27 4.51
N VAL A 109 3.85 -8.80 5.26
CA VAL A 109 5.12 -8.10 5.50
C VAL A 109 5.89 -7.96 4.20
N THR A 110 6.05 -9.06 3.45
CA THR A 110 6.75 -9.00 2.16
C THR A 110 6.04 -8.07 1.17
N GLN A 111 4.71 -8.11 1.10
CA GLN A 111 3.95 -7.25 0.19
C GLN A 111 4.01 -5.77 0.58
N ALA A 112 4.01 -5.45 1.88
CA ALA A 112 4.17 -4.09 2.38
C ALA A 112 5.58 -3.52 2.11
N GLU A 113 6.62 -4.33 2.31
CA GLU A 113 8.01 -3.96 1.98
C GLU A 113 8.17 -3.71 0.47
N GLN A 114 7.58 -4.57 -0.36
CA GLN A 114 7.59 -4.39 -1.83
C GLN A 114 6.89 -3.11 -2.26
N LEU A 115 5.73 -2.79 -1.65
CA LEU A 115 5.05 -1.51 -1.91
C LEU A 115 5.94 -0.32 -1.50
N HIS A 116 6.59 -0.39 -0.33
CA HIS A 116 7.47 0.67 0.14
C HIS A 116 8.65 0.92 -0.81
N ASP A 117 9.34 -0.15 -1.22
CA ASP A 117 10.45 -0.07 -2.18
C ASP A 117 9.98 0.48 -3.53
N LEU A 118 8.78 0.10 -3.98
CA LEU A 118 8.21 0.56 -5.23
C LEU A 118 7.84 2.05 -5.20
N LEU A 119 7.25 2.54 -4.10
CA LEU A 119 6.99 3.97 -3.89
C LEU A 119 8.30 4.76 -3.85
N ALA A 120 9.33 4.22 -3.19
CA ALA A 120 10.64 4.83 -3.12
C ALA A 120 11.31 4.93 -4.50
N GLU A 121 11.27 3.87 -5.31
CA GLU A 121 11.90 3.84 -6.64
C GLU A 121 11.17 4.72 -7.66
N THR A 122 9.88 4.97 -7.44
CA THR A 122 9.07 5.86 -8.30
C THR A 122 9.09 7.33 -7.87
N GLY A 123 9.67 7.63 -6.71
CA GLY A 123 9.75 8.98 -6.17
C GLY A 123 8.41 9.54 -5.68
N VAL A 124 7.37 8.70 -5.57
CA VAL A 124 6.10 9.06 -4.95
C VAL A 124 6.37 9.26 -3.47
N SER A 125 6.09 10.47 -2.96
CA SER A 125 6.59 10.89 -1.65
C SER A 125 5.52 10.77 -0.57
N ALA A 126 5.91 10.19 0.56
CA ALA A 126 5.13 10.16 1.79
C ALA A 126 4.84 11.58 2.34
N PRO A 127 3.77 11.76 3.16
CA PRO A 127 2.83 10.71 3.59
C PRO A 127 1.77 10.38 2.53
N TYR A 128 1.18 9.18 2.63
CA TYR A 128 0.22 8.62 1.68
C TYR A 128 -1.18 8.50 2.27
N ILE A 129 -2.20 8.66 1.44
CA ILE A 129 -3.54 8.11 1.71
C ILE A 129 -3.58 6.71 1.11
N LEU A 130 -3.77 5.69 1.93
CA LEU A 130 -3.82 4.30 1.50
C LEU A 130 -5.28 3.88 1.29
N VAL A 131 -5.67 3.61 0.05
CA VAL A 131 -7.02 3.17 -0.32
C VAL A 131 -6.95 1.70 -0.65
N THR A 132 -7.70 0.88 0.08
CA THR A 132 -7.46 -0.57 0.05
C THR A 132 -8.74 -1.36 0.00
N HIS A 133 -8.74 -2.43 -0.80
CA HIS A 133 -9.88 -3.31 -0.98
C HIS A 133 -9.67 -4.68 -0.35
N SER A 134 -10.68 -5.17 0.38
CA SER A 134 -10.73 -6.57 0.81
C SER A 134 -9.42 -7.02 1.49
N TYR A 135 -8.77 -8.08 0.99
CA TYR A 135 -7.48 -8.60 1.45
C TYR A 135 -6.37 -7.55 1.60
N GLY A 136 -6.38 -6.51 0.76
CA GLY A 136 -5.42 -5.43 0.80
C GLY A 136 -5.36 -4.74 2.18
N SER A 137 -6.46 -4.74 2.94
CA SER A 137 -6.51 -4.09 4.27
C SER A 137 -5.48 -4.66 5.24
N ALA A 138 -5.18 -5.95 5.12
CA ALA A 138 -4.18 -6.62 5.95
C ALA A 138 -2.75 -6.18 5.58
N ILE A 139 -2.47 -5.99 4.28
CA ILE A 139 -1.19 -5.47 3.80
C ILE A 139 -1.04 -4.01 4.25
N THR A 140 -2.06 -3.18 4.04
CA THR A 140 -2.11 -1.78 4.48
C THR A 140 -1.91 -1.62 5.99
N THR A 141 -2.52 -2.51 6.80
CA THR A 141 -2.32 -2.50 8.25
C THR A 141 -0.87 -2.78 8.63
N VAL A 142 -0.23 -3.76 7.97
CA VAL A 142 1.18 -4.07 8.20
C VAL A 142 2.10 -2.97 7.66
N PHE A 143 1.75 -2.34 6.54
CA PHE A 143 2.47 -1.17 6.04
C PHE A 143 2.48 -0.03 7.07
N ALA A 144 1.32 0.30 7.66
CA ALA A 144 1.22 1.33 8.68
C ALA A 144 2.03 0.99 9.95
N ASP A 145 2.12 -0.30 10.30
CA ASP A 145 2.95 -0.79 11.41
C ASP A 145 4.45 -0.62 11.15
N LEU A 146 4.90 -0.95 9.93
CA LEU A 146 6.30 -0.85 9.53
C LEU A 146 6.73 0.60 9.28
N TYR A 147 5.82 1.44 8.77
CA TYR A 147 6.10 2.80 8.30
C TYR A 147 5.11 3.85 8.88
N PRO A 148 4.99 3.97 10.22
CA PRO A 148 3.92 4.73 10.87
C PRO A 148 3.94 6.23 10.58
N THR A 149 5.08 6.79 10.14
CA THR A 149 5.18 8.22 9.78
C THR A 149 4.84 8.52 8.32
N GLU A 150 4.56 7.49 7.52
CA GLU A 150 4.34 7.61 6.09
C GLU A 150 2.87 7.54 5.69
N VAL A 151 1.95 7.43 6.65
CA VAL A 151 0.51 7.32 6.39
C VAL A 151 -0.22 8.57 6.89
N ALA A 152 -0.91 9.26 5.97
CA ALA A 152 -1.75 10.43 6.24
C ALA A 152 -3.21 10.05 6.54
N GLY A 153 -3.69 8.94 5.97
CA GLY A 153 -5.06 8.47 6.11
C GLY A 153 -5.26 7.11 5.43
N ILE A 154 -6.33 6.41 5.78
CA ILE A 154 -6.66 5.10 5.23
C ILE A 154 -8.14 5.07 4.84
N ALA A 155 -8.44 4.52 3.67
CA ALA A 155 -9.79 4.18 3.24
C ALA A 155 -9.90 2.66 3.05
N PHE A 156 -10.69 2.02 3.91
CA PHE A 156 -11.05 0.61 3.84
C PHE A 156 -12.29 0.42 3.00
N ILE A 157 -12.12 -0.11 1.79
CA ILE A 157 -13.18 -0.40 0.84
C ILE A 157 -13.56 -1.88 0.97
N ASP A 158 -14.65 -2.15 1.67
CA ASP A 158 -15.18 -3.49 1.95
C ASP A 158 -14.08 -4.46 2.41
N ALA A 159 -13.33 -3.98 3.42
CA ALA A 159 -12.06 -4.54 3.83
C ALA A 159 -12.21 -5.93 4.45
N ALA A 160 -11.18 -6.77 4.28
CA ALA A 160 -11.08 -8.02 5.03
C ALA A 160 -10.88 -7.70 6.51
N HIS A 161 -11.57 -8.45 7.36
CA HIS A 161 -11.37 -8.37 8.81
C HIS A 161 -10.41 -9.48 9.25
N VAL A 162 -9.48 -9.17 10.16
CA VAL A 162 -8.44 -10.13 10.59
C VAL A 162 -9.00 -11.40 11.27
N ASP A 163 -10.23 -11.31 11.78
CA ASP A 163 -10.96 -12.42 12.40
C ASP A 163 -12.10 -12.99 11.53
N GLN A 164 -12.18 -12.61 10.25
CA GLN A 164 -13.30 -13.01 9.39
C GLN A 164 -13.44 -14.52 9.21
N GLU A 165 -12.33 -15.26 9.15
CA GLU A 165 -12.31 -16.67 8.72
C GLU A 165 -13.21 -17.55 9.58
N ALA A 166 -13.12 -17.39 10.90
CA ALA A 166 -13.88 -18.18 11.88
C ALA A 166 -15.39 -17.92 11.82
N VAL A 167 -15.80 -16.76 11.30
CA VAL A 167 -17.20 -16.31 11.27
C VAL A 167 -17.78 -16.22 9.85
N THR A 168 -16.97 -16.46 8.83
CA THR A 168 -17.38 -16.51 7.42
C THR A 168 -17.02 -17.86 6.80
N THR A 169 -15.84 -18.02 6.21
CA THR A 169 -15.42 -19.20 5.45
C THR A 169 -15.60 -20.50 6.24
N ASP A 170 -15.22 -20.53 7.52
CA ASP A 170 -15.28 -21.75 8.32
C ASP A 170 -16.72 -22.17 8.70
N THR A 171 -17.71 -21.29 8.46
CA THR A 171 -19.13 -21.60 8.64
C THR A 171 -19.74 -22.36 7.45
N PHE A 172 -19.09 -22.31 6.27
CA PHE A 172 -19.56 -23.03 5.10
C PHE A 172 -19.38 -24.55 5.26
N PRO A 173 -20.21 -25.38 4.61
CA PRO A 173 -19.94 -26.82 4.53
C PRO A 173 -18.57 -27.12 3.94
N ILE A 174 -17.85 -28.13 4.46
CA ILE A 174 -16.48 -28.48 4.02
C ILE A 174 -16.31 -28.56 2.49
N PRO A 175 -17.23 -29.16 1.71
CA PRO A 175 -17.08 -29.15 0.25
C PRO A 175 -17.06 -27.74 -0.36
N VAL A 176 -17.85 -26.82 0.18
CA VAL A 176 -17.91 -25.41 -0.26
C VAL A 176 -16.63 -24.69 0.15
N GLN A 177 -16.13 -24.92 1.38
CA GLN A 177 -14.85 -24.38 1.80
C GLN A 177 -13.72 -24.80 0.86
N ASN A 178 -13.64 -26.10 0.51
CA ASN A 178 -12.58 -26.59 -0.36
C ASN A 178 -12.64 -25.95 -1.75
N VAL A 179 -13.84 -25.73 -2.30
CA VAL A 179 -14.01 -25.04 -3.58
C VAL A 179 -13.61 -23.58 -3.45
N PHE A 180 -14.08 -22.88 -2.41
CA PHE A 180 -13.74 -21.48 -2.15
C PHE A 180 -12.23 -21.28 -2.03
N LYS A 181 -11.58 -22.05 -1.15
CA LYS A 181 -10.14 -21.99 -0.87
C LYS A 181 -9.28 -22.29 -2.10
N ALA A 182 -9.79 -23.08 -3.05
CA ALA A 182 -9.08 -23.43 -4.29
C ALA A 182 -9.10 -22.34 -5.37
N ASN A 183 -9.91 -21.28 -5.22
CA ASN A 183 -9.93 -20.16 -6.18
C ASN A 183 -8.74 -19.21 -6.02
N PHE A 184 -8.01 -19.30 -4.91
CA PHE A 184 -6.92 -18.39 -4.56
C PHE A 184 -5.58 -19.04 -4.79
N VAL A 185 -4.89 -18.62 -5.84
CA VAL A 185 -3.67 -19.31 -6.32
C VAL A 185 -2.59 -18.38 -6.82
N ALA A 186 -2.91 -17.15 -7.24
CA ALA A 186 -1.93 -16.29 -7.89
C ALA A 186 -0.88 -15.85 -6.88
N GLU A 187 -1.29 -15.35 -5.71
CA GLU A 187 -0.33 -14.94 -4.67
C GLU A 187 -0.18 -16.06 -3.62
N GLY A 188 -0.03 -17.30 -4.09
CA GLY A 188 0.00 -18.51 -3.26
C GLY A 188 -1.39 -19.04 -2.89
N GLY A 189 -1.43 -20.06 -2.03
CA GLY A 189 -2.66 -20.73 -1.62
C GLY A 189 -3.37 -20.04 -0.45
N TYR A 190 -4.52 -20.60 -0.04
CA TYR A 190 -5.32 -20.08 1.07
C TYR A 190 -4.56 -19.94 2.41
N SER A 191 -3.51 -20.76 2.62
CA SER A 191 -2.65 -20.61 3.81
C SER A 191 -1.95 -19.26 3.86
N THR A 192 -1.59 -18.69 2.71
CA THR A 192 -1.01 -17.35 2.63
C THR A 192 -2.01 -16.31 3.10
N ILE A 193 -3.29 -16.41 2.72
CA ILE A 193 -4.35 -15.52 3.22
C ILE A 193 -4.40 -15.54 4.75
N THR A 194 -4.45 -16.74 5.34
CA THR A 194 -4.49 -16.87 6.79
C THR A 194 -3.23 -16.33 7.47
N GLN A 195 -2.07 -16.44 6.83
CA GLN A 195 -0.82 -15.88 7.32
C GLN A 195 -0.84 -14.35 7.29
N THR A 196 -1.26 -13.75 6.18
CA THR A 196 -1.41 -12.29 6.00
C THR A 196 -2.36 -11.71 7.03
N LEU A 197 -3.56 -12.30 7.19
CA LEU A 197 -4.51 -11.85 8.21
C LEU A 197 -3.92 -11.99 9.63
N SER A 198 -3.15 -13.04 9.89
CA SER A 198 -2.48 -13.22 11.18
C SER A 198 -1.37 -12.20 11.44
N GLN A 199 -0.63 -11.76 10.41
CA GLN A 199 0.38 -10.70 10.55
C GLN A 199 -0.29 -9.37 10.85
N ALA A 200 -1.34 -9.00 10.12
CA ALA A 200 -2.13 -7.80 10.40
C ALA A 200 -2.73 -7.83 11.82
N LYS A 201 -3.28 -8.98 12.24
CA LYS A 201 -3.75 -9.16 13.62
C LYS A 201 -2.65 -8.93 14.65
N THR A 202 -1.45 -9.41 14.37
CA THR A 202 -0.30 -9.27 15.28
C THR A 202 0.09 -7.80 15.42
N ALA A 203 0.15 -7.05 14.31
CA ALA A 203 0.40 -5.61 14.32
C ALA A 203 -0.65 -4.86 15.16
N ILE A 204 -1.94 -5.12 14.89
CA ILE A 204 -3.05 -4.50 15.66
C ILE A 204 -2.93 -4.76 17.16
N VAL A 205 -2.64 -6.00 17.56
CA VAL A 205 -2.59 -6.38 18.98
C VAL A 205 -1.36 -5.82 19.70
N ASN A 206 -0.22 -5.75 19.02
CA ASN A 206 1.04 -5.35 19.65
C ASN A 206 1.23 -3.84 19.69
N ASP A 207 0.87 -3.17 18.60
CA ASP A 207 1.34 -1.81 18.31
C ASP A 207 0.20 -0.83 18.01
N ASP A 208 -1.02 -1.31 17.73
CA ASP A 208 -2.22 -0.51 17.40
C ASP A 208 -1.94 0.57 16.34
N PRO A 209 -1.41 0.18 15.16
CA PRO A 209 -0.74 1.10 14.24
C PRO A 209 -1.65 2.14 13.61
N LEU A 210 -2.98 1.95 13.69
CA LEU A 210 -3.96 2.83 13.05
C LEU A 210 -4.59 3.85 14.01
N ARG A 211 -4.27 3.78 15.32
CA ARG A 211 -4.96 4.53 16.39
C ARG A 211 -5.11 6.03 16.12
N ASP A 212 -4.07 6.68 15.59
CA ASP A 212 -4.04 8.13 15.34
C ASP A 212 -4.17 8.50 13.85
N ILE A 213 -4.57 7.55 12.99
CA ILE A 213 -4.66 7.75 11.53
C ILE A 213 -6.14 7.92 11.14
N PRO A 214 -6.53 9.00 10.42
CA PRO A 214 -7.87 9.12 9.85
C PRO A 214 -8.28 7.88 9.06
N LEU A 215 -9.44 7.30 9.38
CA LEU A 215 -9.92 6.03 8.83
C LEU A 215 -11.34 6.16 8.29
N GLU A 216 -11.50 6.01 6.98
CA GLU A 216 -12.80 5.87 6.34
C GLU A 216 -13.08 4.39 6.07
N VAL A 217 -14.19 3.87 6.58
CA VAL A 217 -14.70 2.53 6.23
C VAL A 217 -15.84 2.70 5.25
N LEU A 218 -15.77 2.06 4.09
CA LEU A 218 -16.84 2.01 3.09
C LEU A 218 -17.24 0.55 2.85
N SER A 219 -18.43 0.15 3.30
CA SER A 219 -18.87 -1.27 3.23
C SER A 219 -19.99 -1.52 2.22
N ALA A 220 -19.95 -2.69 1.58
CA ALA A 220 -20.99 -3.17 0.68
C ALA A 220 -22.16 -3.79 1.46
N THR A 221 -23.27 -4.07 0.76
CA THR A 221 -24.49 -4.63 1.39
C THR A 221 -25.06 -5.85 0.65
N VAL A 222 -24.48 -6.25 -0.49
CA VAL A 222 -24.99 -7.33 -1.34
C VAL A 222 -23.85 -8.21 -1.86
N HIS A 223 -23.34 -9.11 -1.03
CA HIS A 223 -22.31 -10.10 -1.41
C HIS A 223 -22.92 -11.35 -2.06
N GLY A 224 -24.21 -11.60 -1.84
CA GLY A 224 -24.89 -12.79 -2.36
C GLY A 224 -24.62 -14.06 -1.55
N LEU A 225 -24.11 -13.92 -0.32
CA LEU A 225 -23.75 -15.02 0.58
C LEU A 225 -24.86 -15.37 1.60
N GLY A 226 -26.00 -14.68 1.50
CA GLY A 226 -27.17 -14.92 2.33
C GLY A 226 -27.15 -14.11 3.64
N PRO A 227 -28.33 -13.91 4.26
CA PRO A 227 -28.56 -12.86 5.25
C PRO A 227 -27.72 -13.00 6.52
N VAL A 228 -27.29 -14.22 6.88
CA VAL A 228 -26.41 -14.44 8.04
C VAL A 228 -25.02 -13.89 7.78
N ILE A 229 -24.44 -14.19 6.62
CA ILE A 229 -23.10 -13.71 6.26
C ILE A 229 -23.12 -12.21 6.01
N GLU A 230 -24.16 -11.67 5.37
CA GLU A 230 -24.31 -10.21 5.19
C GLU A 230 -24.34 -9.48 6.54
N ALA A 231 -25.09 -10.00 7.52
CA ALA A 231 -25.14 -9.42 8.86
C ALA A 231 -23.80 -9.54 9.58
N THR A 232 -23.15 -10.71 9.53
CA THR A 232 -21.82 -10.90 10.12
C THR A 232 -20.77 -10.00 9.46
N TRP A 233 -20.82 -9.82 8.14
CA TRP A 233 -19.92 -8.91 7.44
C TRP A 233 -20.15 -7.47 7.88
N ALA A 234 -21.40 -7.01 7.99
CA ALA A 234 -21.71 -5.69 8.50
C ALA A 234 -21.16 -5.44 9.91
N ASP A 235 -21.30 -6.42 10.83
CA ASP A 235 -20.74 -6.35 12.18
C ASP A 235 -19.20 -6.22 12.14
N LEU A 236 -18.53 -6.95 11.24
CA LEU A 236 -17.07 -6.87 11.06
C LEU A 236 -16.63 -5.50 10.52
N GLN A 237 -17.40 -4.90 9.60
CA GLN A 237 -17.09 -3.57 9.08
C GLN A 237 -17.27 -2.50 10.16
N GLU A 238 -18.26 -2.63 11.04
CA GLU A 238 -18.44 -1.74 12.19
C GLU A 238 -17.28 -1.88 13.19
N ASP A 239 -16.76 -3.09 13.42
CA ASP A 239 -15.63 -3.31 14.33
C ASP A 239 -14.33 -2.64 13.85
N LEU A 240 -14.11 -2.54 12.53
CA LEU A 240 -12.94 -1.86 11.95
C LEU A 240 -12.84 -0.39 12.39
N LEU A 241 -13.96 0.25 12.73
CA LEU A 241 -13.98 1.64 13.22
C LEU A 241 -13.21 1.81 14.53
N ASN A 242 -13.03 0.75 15.32
CA ASN A 242 -12.30 0.79 16.59
C ASN A 242 -10.77 0.84 16.40
N LEU A 243 -10.27 0.63 15.18
CA LEU A 243 -8.84 0.66 14.88
C LEU A 243 -8.24 2.07 14.89
N SER A 244 -9.08 3.12 14.81
CA SER A 244 -8.66 4.51 14.84
C SER A 244 -9.54 5.34 15.78
N ASP A 245 -8.99 6.41 16.34
CA ASP A 245 -9.72 7.44 17.09
C ASP A 245 -10.45 8.43 16.16
N TYR A 246 -10.17 8.39 14.86
CA TYR A 246 -10.72 9.27 13.83
C TYR A 246 -11.37 8.45 12.71
N SER A 247 -12.37 7.65 13.06
CA SER A 247 -13.05 6.77 12.13
C SER A 247 -14.43 7.29 11.71
N ASN A 248 -14.78 7.02 10.45
CA ASN A 248 -16.12 7.24 9.90
C ASN A 248 -16.55 6.04 9.04
N HIS A 249 -17.87 5.79 8.97
CA HIS A 249 -18.44 4.66 8.24
C HIS A 249 -19.46 5.13 7.21
N THR A 250 -19.21 4.77 5.96
CA THR A 250 -20.14 4.95 4.84
C THR A 250 -20.63 3.58 4.35
N ILE A 251 -21.91 3.49 3.98
CA ILE A 251 -22.53 2.25 3.51
C ILE A 251 -22.94 2.39 2.04
N ALA A 252 -22.31 1.63 1.16
CA ALA A 252 -22.67 1.52 -0.25
C ALA A 252 -23.89 0.61 -0.43
N THR A 253 -25.08 1.16 -0.18
CA THR A 253 -26.34 0.42 -0.27
C THR A 253 -26.56 -0.09 -1.70
N GLY A 254 -26.80 -1.40 -1.83
CA GLY A 254 -27.00 -2.08 -3.11
C GLY A 254 -25.71 -2.47 -3.85
N SER A 255 -24.53 -2.08 -3.35
CA SER A 255 -23.24 -2.49 -3.91
C SER A 255 -22.90 -3.92 -3.49
N GLY A 256 -22.21 -4.64 -4.38
CA GLY A 256 -21.47 -5.85 -4.04
C GLY A 256 -20.05 -5.54 -3.58
N HIS A 257 -19.26 -6.62 -3.44
CA HIS A 257 -17.91 -6.59 -2.86
C HIS A 257 -16.94 -5.64 -3.58
N TYR A 258 -17.15 -5.39 -4.87
CA TYR A 258 -16.31 -4.52 -5.68
C TYR A 258 -16.95 -3.12 -5.81
N ILE A 259 -16.98 -2.38 -4.70
CA ILE A 259 -17.63 -1.05 -4.64
C ILE A 259 -16.99 -0.06 -5.63
N MET A 260 -15.69 -0.15 -5.86
CA MET A 260 -14.98 0.65 -6.87
C MET A 260 -15.48 0.42 -8.30
N THR A 261 -16.09 -0.73 -8.58
CA THR A 261 -16.74 -1.01 -9.88
C THR A 261 -18.24 -0.69 -9.85
N ASP A 262 -18.93 -1.07 -8.77
CA ASP A 262 -20.38 -0.94 -8.68
C ASP A 262 -20.84 0.50 -8.42
N GLN A 263 -20.09 1.24 -7.59
CA GLN A 263 -20.36 2.61 -7.13
C GLN A 263 -19.05 3.41 -6.95
N PRO A 264 -18.26 3.64 -8.03
CA PRO A 264 -16.97 4.34 -7.95
C PRO A 264 -17.05 5.71 -7.28
N SER A 265 -18.16 6.45 -7.46
CA SER A 265 -18.34 7.76 -6.82
C SER A 265 -18.34 7.67 -5.29
N ALA A 266 -18.84 6.59 -4.70
CA ALA A 266 -18.80 6.41 -3.24
C ALA A 266 -17.37 6.20 -2.73
N VAL A 267 -16.50 5.58 -3.55
CA VAL A 267 -15.07 5.45 -3.25
C VAL A 267 -14.38 6.80 -3.37
N VAL A 268 -14.68 7.57 -4.42
CA VAL A 268 -14.17 8.94 -4.58
C VAL A 268 -14.54 9.81 -3.38
N ASP A 269 -15.82 9.81 -2.97
CA ASP A 269 -16.30 10.62 -1.83
C ASP A 269 -15.54 10.32 -0.53
N VAL A 270 -15.22 9.04 -0.24
CA VAL A 270 -14.45 8.71 0.99
C VAL A 270 -12.97 9.08 0.87
N ILE A 271 -12.38 9.04 -0.33
CA ILE A 271 -11.01 9.52 -0.54
C ILE A 271 -10.97 11.05 -0.35
N GLU A 272 -11.96 11.78 -0.88
CA GLU A 272 -12.05 13.23 -0.74
C GLU A 272 -12.20 13.70 0.71
N ASN A 273 -12.78 12.88 1.60
CA ASN A 273 -12.81 13.19 3.04
C ASN A 273 -11.42 13.19 3.70
N LEU A 274 -10.44 12.53 3.08
CA LEU A 274 -9.07 12.37 3.58
C LEU A 274 -8.08 13.37 2.99
N LEU A 275 -8.47 14.12 1.94
CA LEU A 275 -7.67 15.16 1.27
C LEU A 275 -7.85 16.53 1.94
#